data_AF-A0A101FH29-F1
#
_entry.id   AF-A0A101FH29-F1
#
_cell.length_a   1.000
_cell.length_b   1.000
_cell.length_c   1.000
_cell.angle_alpha   90.00
_cell.angle_beta   90.00
_cell.angle_gamma   90.00
#
_symmetry.space_group_name_H-M   'P 1'
#
loop_
_entity.id
_entity.type
_entity.pdbx_description
1 polymer ?
#
loop_
_entity_poly.entity_id
_entity_poly.type
_entity_poly.pdbx_seq_one_letter_code
_entity_poly.pdbx_strand_id
1 'polypeptide(L)' 'PKLLTELPAAVDILITMGCNVECPSLPCKYREDWGLADPTGGPIEDYRKTRDIIKGKVEELIQKVRNNQV' A
#
# COMPACT_ATOMS: atom_id res chain seq x y z
N PRO A 1 9.34 0.50 13.22
CA PRO A 1 8.34 1.31 12.48
C PRO A 1 8.96 2.67 12.15
N LYS A 2 8.51 3.34 11.07
CA LYS A 2 8.86 4.74 10.75
C LYS A 2 7.58 5.55 10.65
N LEU A 3 7.61 6.80 11.09
CA LEU A 3 6.50 7.74 10.96
C LEU A 3 6.44 8.32 9.55
N LEU A 4 5.25 8.74 9.12
CA LEU A 4 5.06 9.43 7.83
C LEU A 4 5.90 10.71 7.73
N THR A 5 6.14 11.40 8.85
CA THR A 5 6.96 12.61 8.93
C THR A 5 8.45 12.33 8.73
N GLU A 6 8.89 11.08 8.80
CA GLU A 6 10.27 10.67 8.54
C GLU A 6 10.50 10.27 7.07
N LEU A 7 9.45 10.23 6.25
CA LEU A 7 9.55 9.94 4.83
C LEU A 7 10.04 11.17 4.05
N PRO A 8 10.61 10.97 2.83
CA PRO A 8 10.90 12.08 1.93
C PRO A 8 9.66 12.94 1.69
N ALA A 9 9.90 14.23 1.40
CA ALA A 9 8.81 15.19 1.16
C ALA A 9 7.91 14.82 -0.04
N ALA A 10 8.37 13.97 -0.95
CA ALA A 10 7.60 13.45 -2.07
C ALA A 10 8.07 12.05 -2.46
N VAL A 11 7.17 11.25 -3.03
CA VAL A 11 7.43 9.91 -3.58
C VAL A 11 6.83 9.77 -4.97
N ASP A 12 7.35 8.91 -5.82
CA ASP A 12 6.73 8.71 -7.15
C ASP A 12 5.41 7.96 -7.03
N ILE A 13 5.40 6.86 -6.27
CA ILE A 13 4.26 5.95 -6.14
C ILE A 13 3.91 5.80 -4.66
N LEU A 14 2.67 6.10 -4.29
CA LEU A 14 2.14 5.93 -2.95
C LEU A 14 1.00 4.90 -2.96
N ILE A 15 1.21 3.79 -2.27
CA ILE A 15 0.21 2.73 -2.12
C ILE A 15 -0.29 2.72 -0.68
N THR A 16 -1.60 2.80 -0.49
CA THR A 16 -2.25 2.57 0.81
C THR A 16 -2.94 1.20 0.82
N MET A 17 -3.07 0.60 2.00
CA MET A 17 -3.63 -0.75 2.15
C MET A 17 -5.00 -0.72 2.84
N GLY A 18 -5.81 0.31 2.58
CA GLY A 18 -7.01 0.63 3.35
C GLY A 18 -6.71 1.57 4.51
N CYS A 19 -7.61 2.52 4.75
CA CYS A 19 -7.46 3.49 5.83
C CYS A 19 -8.74 3.56 6.66
N ASN A 20 -8.62 3.33 7.98
CA ASN A 20 -9.63 3.73 8.96
C ASN A 20 -9.37 5.16 9.48
N VAL A 21 -8.41 5.88 8.90
CA VAL A 21 -7.97 7.21 9.35
C VAL A 21 -7.70 8.11 8.14
N GLU A 22 -7.75 9.43 8.30
CA GLU A 22 -7.30 10.34 7.24
C GLU A 22 -5.77 10.35 7.18
N CYS A 23 -5.21 9.99 6.02
CA CYS A 23 -3.76 10.12 5.81
C CYS A 23 -3.42 11.59 5.46
N PRO A 24 -2.36 12.17 6.04
CA PRO A 24 -1.83 13.46 5.63
C PRO A 24 -1.53 13.47 4.12
N SER A 25 -1.67 14.62 3.48
CA SER A 25 -1.32 14.79 2.08
C SER A 25 0.19 14.64 1.89
N LEU A 26 0.64 13.45 1.52
CA LEU A 26 1.98 13.18 1.03
C LEU A 26 1.99 13.36 -0.50
N PRO A 27 2.76 14.32 -1.05
CA PRO A 27 2.88 14.52 -2.50
C PRO A 27 3.37 13.26 -3.21
N CYS A 28 2.64 12.88 -4.26
CA CYS A 28 3.00 11.74 -5.10
C CYS A 28 2.52 11.90 -6.55
N LYS A 29 3.19 11.22 -7.49
CA LYS A 29 2.76 11.20 -8.90
C LYS A 29 1.63 10.22 -9.13
N TYR A 30 1.69 9.06 -8.48
CA TYR A 30 0.67 8.04 -8.53
C TYR A 30 0.23 7.65 -7.11
N ARG A 31 -1.09 7.50 -6.94
CA ARG A 31 -1.71 7.05 -5.70
C ARG A 31 -2.71 5.94 -5.99
N GLU A 32 -2.60 4.84 -5.26
CA GLU A 32 -3.56 3.74 -5.32
C GLU A 32 -3.89 3.26 -3.90
N ASP A 33 -5.17 3.02 -3.63
CA ASP A 33 -5.62 2.38 -2.40
C ASP A 33 -6.04 0.94 -2.68
N TRP A 34 -5.43 0.01 -1.96
CA TRP A 34 -5.73 -1.41 -2.06
C TRP A 34 -6.87 -1.86 -1.16
N GLY A 35 -7.31 -1.02 -0.22
CA GLY A 35 -8.53 -1.27 0.57
C GLY A 35 -8.51 -2.61 1.32
N LEU A 36 -7.35 -3.01 1.85
CA LEU A 36 -7.21 -4.30 2.53
C LEU A 36 -7.78 -4.21 3.96
N ALA A 37 -8.40 -5.31 4.41
CA ALA A 37 -8.78 -5.43 5.81
C ALA A 37 -7.52 -5.60 6.68
N ASP A 38 -7.48 -4.90 7.82
CA ASP A 38 -6.41 -5.06 8.80
C ASP A 38 -6.55 -6.41 9.51
N PRO A 39 -5.57 -7.34 9.37
CA PRO A 39 -5.64 -8.66 10.02
C PRO A 39 -5.32 -8.60 11.53
N THR A 40 -5.02 -7.42 12.08
CA THR A 40 -4.59 -7.26 13.47
C THR A 40 -5.57 -7.84 14.47
N GLY A 41 -5.06 -8.68 15.38
CA GLY A 41 -5.88 -9.35 16.41
C GLY A 41 -6.63 -10.58 15.90
N GLY A 42 -6.56 -10.89 14.61
CA GLY A 42 -7.15 -12.08 14.00
C GLY A 42 -6.25 -13.33 14.09
N PRO A 43 -6.75 -14.48 13.64
CA PRO A 43 -5.97 -15.71 13.48
C PRO A 43 -4.87 -15.57 12.41
N ILE A 44 -3.85 -16.43 12.51
CA ILE A 44 -2.72 -16.47 11.55
C ILE A 44 -3.16 -16.63 10.08
N GLU A 45 -4.32 -17.25 9.83
CA GLU A 45 -4.85 -17.42 8.48
C GLU A 45 -5.25 -16.10 7.83
N ASP A 46 -5.69 -15.10 8.61
CA ASP A 46 -6.04 -13.79 8.06
C ASP A 46 -4.79 -13.03 7.63
N TYR A 47 -3.72 -13.11 8.41
CA TYR A 47 -2.41 -12.59 8.01
C TYR A 47 -1.88 -13.27 6.74
N ARG A 48 -2.03 -14.59 6.62
CA ARG A 48 -1.60 -15.35 5.43
C ARG A 48 -2.38 -14.92 4.19
N LYS A 49 -3.70 -14.79 4.31
CA LYS A 49 -4.55 -14.27 3.21
C LYS A 49 -4.15 -12.86 2.81
N THR A 50 -3.98 -11.93 3.76
CA THR A 50 -3.57 -10.55 3.48
C THR A 50 -2.21 -10.50 2.78
N ARG A 51 -1.23 -11.29 3.24
CA ARG A 51 0.08 -11.43 2.59
C ARG A 51 -0.06 -11.88 1.13
N ASP A 52 -0.89 -12.89 0.86
CA ASP A 52 -1.03 -13.45 -0.48
C ASP A 52 -1.73 -12.47 -1.44
N ILE A 53 -2.69 -11.68 -0.93
CA ILE A 53 -3.31 -10.58 -1.68
C ILE A 53 -2.28 -9.49 -1.99
N ILE A 54 -1.48 -9.06 -0.99
CA ILE A 54 -0.41 -8.07 -1.18
C ILE A 54 0.58 -8.54 -2.24
N LYS A 55 0.97 -9.82 -2.21
CA LYS A 55 1.88 -10.39 -3.21
C LYS A 55 1.34 -10.21 -4.64
N GLY A 56 0.08 -10.61 -4.88
CA GLY A 56 -0.54 -10.46 -6.21
C GLY A 56 -0.60 -9.00 -6.65
N LYS A 57 -1.00 -8.09 -5.77
CA LYS A 57 -1.06 -6.66 -6.07
C LYS A 57 0.30 -6.02 -6.33
N VAL A 58 1.35 -6.46 -5.64
CA VAL A 58 2.73 -6.03 -5.92
C VAL A 58 3.19 -6.54 -7.29
N GLU A 59 2.90 -7.79 -7.64
CA GLU A 59 3.23 -8.36 -8.95
C GLU A 59 2.51 -7.59 -10.08
N GLU A 60 1.23 -7.25 -9.92
CA GLU A 60 0.48 -6.39 -10.83
C GLU A 60 1.08 -4.99 -10.94
N LEU A 61 1.42 -4.36 -9.81
CA LEU A 61 2.04 -3.03 -9.78
C LEU A 61 3.38 -3.02 -10.52
N ILE A 62 4.20 -4.05 -10.36
CA ILE A 62 5.46 -4.19 -11.11
C ILE A 62 5.20 -4.20 -12.61
N GLN A 63 4.16 -4.90 -13.09
CA GLN A 63 3.81 -4.87 -14.51
C GLN A 63 3.33 -3.48 -14.95
N LYS A 64 2.48 -2.82 -14.16
CA LYS A 64 2.03 -1.45 -14.44
C LYS A 64 3.22 -0.49 -14.58
N VAL A 65 4.19 -0.55 -13.66
CA VAL A 65 5.40 0.29 -13.69
C VAL A 65 6.23 0.01 -14.94
N ARG A 66 6.46 -1.26 -15.28
CA ARG A 66 7.23 -1.64 -16.49
C ARG A 66 6.57 -1.16 -17.78
N ASN A 67 5.25 -1.08 -17.78
CA ASN A 67 4.46 -0.62 -18.92
C ASN A 67 4.19 0.90 -18.90
N ASN A 68 4.80 1.66 -17.98
CA ASN A 68 4.58 3.10 -17.80
C ASN A 68 3.09 3.48 -17.60
N GLN A 69 2.34 2.64 -16.88
CA GLN A 69 0.92 2.86 -16.59
C GLN A 69 0.67 3.59 -15.25
N VAL A 70 1.74 3.86 -14.51
CA VAL A 70 1.77 4.55 -13.21
C VAL A 70 2.96 5.50 -13.15
#